data_AF-A0AAN1WKZ0-F1
#
_entry.id   AF-A0AAN1WKZ0-F1
#
_cell.length_a   1.000
_cell.length_b   1.000
_cell.length_c   1.000
_cell.angle_alpha   90.00
_cell.angle_beta   90.00
_cell.angle_gamma   90.00
#
_symmetry.space_group_name_H-M   'P 1'
#
loop_
_entity.id
_entity.type
_entity.pdbx_description
1 polymer ?
#
loop_
_entity_poly.entity_id
_entity_poly.type
_entity_poly.pdbx_seq_one_letter_code
_entity_poly.pdbx_strand_id
1 'polypeptide(L)'
;MYSFCKGILPRLLSIFVGLVVASTCLAAPTANPDNVVALKNEVVTLNVLANDTGEGVLLLGALGSSSNIFIDFSVDGMLEIKPFEDFVGRVTFVYSVVDDSLELDRGLVTIDFIDPESESALDSSSLDDVAPINQLMYSAAAALDGHSRSISQFLKLRQAGSTIGGDLAYWTAPQGGAAGDDTLPLGGVFVSLNRQSIDSKLGGEVGADVAGATLGADFNINSQWLVGGALGYSDGEQASTANSAGDAWNMDEKSLLAFTSLRAGRWLGEMQMGYSTAEFDTAKALAVDADAQFALIKGEYALTGQAWQIMPGASLKYRRNTVDSFSASNESGAIYYDDHSKSHLSGVLSLYGNYAFNFNWGVLMPQLTLASDYCIDSKQSGQGVNFDGQWSLLIPATEDKHQLSIDIGLGAMFMHGFSGFINYHQISQYDAYDQSGWSLGGRWEF
;
A
#
# COMPACT_ATOMS: atom_id res chain seq x y z
N MET A 1 -5.77 72.05 -15.77
CA MET A 1 -6.78 72.15 -16.85
C MET A 1 -6.71 70.85 -17.64
N TYR A 2 -7.84 70.18 -17.83
CA TYR A 2 -8.00 68.87 -18.48
C TYR A 2 -7.25 68.73 -19.82
N SER A 3 -6.71 67.55 -20.12
CA SER A 3 -6.97 66.86 -21.40
C SER A 3 -6.51 65.40 -21.39
N PHE A 4 -7.42 64.52 -21.82
CA PHE A 4 -7.25 63.10 -22.15
C PHE A 4 -6.39 62.92 -23.42
N CYS A 5 -5.68 61.78 -23.57
CA CYS A 5 -5.99 60.81 -24.64
C CYS A 5 -5.28 59.46 -24.46
N LYS A 6 -6.02 58.36 -24.71
CA LYS A 6 -5.63 56.95 -24.69
C LYS A 6 -4.81 56.55 -25.93
N GLY A 7 -3.95 55.52 -25.80
CA GLY A 7 -3.42 54.77 -26.95
C GLY A 7 -2.60 53.54 -26.54
N ILE A 8 -3.08 52.37 -26.94
CA ILE A 8 -2.52 50.99 -26.84
C ILE A 8 -1.67 50.76 -28.12
N LEU A 9 -0.43 50.21 -28.19
CA LEU A 9 0.14 48.85 -28.02
C LEU A 9 1.70 48.99 -28.34
N PRO A 10 2.61 47.99 -28.15
CA PRO A 10 3.95 48.15 -27.58
C PRO A 10 5.12 47.95 -28.57
N ARG A 11 6.36 48.30 -28.16
CA ARG A 11 7.61 47.50 -28.34
C ARG A 11 8.84 48.17 -27.70
N LEU A 12 9.60 47.34 -26.97
CA LEU A 12 11.04 47.36 -26.63
C LEU A 12 11.70 48.67 -26.14
N LEU A 13 12.32 48.65 -24.95
CA LEU A 13 13.71 48.19 -24.75
C LEU A 13 14.22 48.55 -23.33
N SER A 14 14.78 47.54 -22.65
CA SER A 14 15.76 47.59 -21.54
C SER A 14 15.37 48.13 -20.15
N ILE A 15 15.22 47.21 -19.19
CA ILE A 15 15.47 47.47 -17.76
C ILE A 15 16.61 46.54 -17.31
N PHE A 16 17.63 47.15 -16.70
CA PHE A 16 18.79 46.52 -16.09
C PHE A 16 18.37 45.47 -15.05
N VAL A 17 18.83 44.23 -15.22
CA VAL A 17 18.88 43.24 -14.13
C VAL A 17 20.24 43.40 -13.46
N GLY A 18 20.24 43.85 -12.20
CA GLY A 18 21.40 43.74 -11.33
C GLY A 18 21.65 42.27 -11.04
N LEU A 19 22.74 41.73 -11.58
CA LEU A 19 23.25 40.41 -11.23
C LEU A 19 23.79 40.48 -9.79
N VAL A 20 22.97 40.06 -8.82
CA VAL A 20 23.47 39.58 -7.54
C VAL A 20 24.01 38.19 -7.82
N VAL A 21 25.34 38.02 -7.75
CA VAL A 21 25.92 36.69 -7.70
C VAL A 21 25.49 36.10 -6.36
N ALA A 22 24.45 35.27 -6.38
CA ALA A 22 24.24 34.31 -5.31
C ALA A 22 25.50 33.43 -5.32
N SER A 23 26.29 33.47 -4.24
CA SER A 23 27.18 32.36 -3.95
C SER A 23 26.30 31.12 -3.99
N THR A 24 26.54 30.24 -4.96
CA THR A 24 26.01 28.89 -4.95
C THR A 24 26.56 28.25 -3.68
N CYS A 25 25.75 28.23 -2.62
CA CYS A 25 25.96 27.30 -1.53
C CYS A 25 25.69 25.94 -2.18
N LEU A 26 26.76 25.25 -2.59
CA LEU A 26 26.64 23.87 -3.06
C LEU A 26 25.96 23.09 -1.93
N ALA A 27 25.04 22.20 -2.27
CA ALA A 27 24.39 21.38 -1.28
C ALA A 27 25.41 20.41 -0.68
N ALA A 28 25.56 20.44 0.64
CA ALA A 28 26.37 19.48 1.40
C ALA A 28 26.06 18.03 0.97
N PRO A 29 27.04 17.13 0.99
CA PRO A 29 26.79 15.75 0.64
C PRO A 29 25.83 15.11 1.65
N THR A 30 25.03 14.16 1.17
CA THR A 30 24.08 13.38 1.96
C THR A 30 24.43 11.90 1.77
N ALA A 31 24.84 11.26 2.85
CA ALA A 31 25.20 9.85 2.90
C ALA A 31 23.97 9.00 3.21
N ASN A 32 23.71 7.97 2.40
CA ASN A 32 22.57 7.06 2.57
C ASN A 32 23.04 5.69 3.08
N PRO A 33 22.29 5.03 3.98
CA PRO A 33 22.70 3.72 4.50
C PRO A 33 22.79 2.63 3.41
N ASP A 34 23.80 1.77 3.53
CA ASP A 34 23.99 0.58 2.70
C ASP A 34 23.65 -0.69 3.47
N ASN A 35 22.97 -1.63 2.81
CA ASN A 35 22.62 -2.92 3.40
C ASN A 35 22.94 -4.05 2.40
N VAL A 36 23.73 -5.04 2.84
CA VAL A 36 24.17 -6.16 2.01
C VAL A 36 24.05 -7.48 2.79
N VAL A 37 23.76 -8.57 2.09
CA VAL A 37 23.80 -9.94 2.62
C VAL A 37 24.87 -10.72 1.84
N ALA A 38 25.69 -11.50 2.54
CA ALA A 38 26.77 -12.27 1.94
C ALA A 38 26.95 -13.63 2.61
N LEU A 39 27.48 -14.61 1.89
CA LEU A 39 27.73 -15.93 2.47
C LEU A 39 28.95 -15.91 3.39
N LYS A 40 28.99 -16.85 4.34
CA LYS A 40 30.13 -17.12 5.21
C LYS A 40 31.35 -17.35 4.33
N ASN A 41 32.46 -16.69 4.67
CA ASN A 41 33.72 -16.70 3.93
C ASN A 41 33.68 -16.04 2.54
N GLU A 42 32.56 -15.44 2.12
CA GLU A 42 32.46 -14.69 0.86
C GLU A 42 33.06 -13.29 0.98
N VAL A 43 33.81 -12.87 -0.04
CA VAL A 43 34.33 -11.50 -0.14
C VAL A 43 33.25 -10.63 -0.79
N VAL A 44 32.87 -9.54 -0.12
CA VAL A 44 31.84 -8.60 -0.58
C VAL A 44 32.48 -7.42 -1.27
N THR A 45 32.04 -7.12 -2.49
CA THR A 45 32.43 -5.89 -3.21
C THR A 45 31.27 -4.91 -3.21
N LEU A 46 31.44 -3.74 -2.58
CA LEU A 46 30.39 -2.74 -2.40
C LEU A 46 30.90 -1.34 -2.77
N ASN A 47 30.11 -0.55 -3.50
CA ASN A 47 30.35 0.88 -3.65
C ASN A 47 29.44 1.67 -2.70
N VAL A 48 30.00 2.22 -1.62
CA VAL A 48 29.23 2.96 -0.60
C VAL A 48 28.82 4.37 -1.04
N LEU A 49 29.34 4.86 -2.16
CA LEU A 49 28.97 6.18 -2.69
C LEU A 49 27.87 6.09 -3.75
N ALA A 50 27.44 4.89 -4.13
CA ALA A 50 26.54 4.68 -5.27
C ALA A 50 25.12 5.24 -5.04
N ASN A 51 24.67 5.28 -3.80
CA ASN A 51 23.37 5.80 -3.36
C ASN A 51 23.47 7.17 -2.68
N ASP A 52 24.66 7.76 -2.57
CA ASP A 52 24.88 9.07 -1.95
C ASP A 52 24.55 10.21 -2.92
N THR A 53 24.25 11.39 -2.36
CA THR A 53 23.98 12.59 -3.16
C THR A 53 24.82 13.77 -2.69
N GLY A 54 25.10 14.73 -3.56
CA GLY A 54 25.90 15.92 -3.27
C GLY A 54 26.23 16.64 -4.58
N GLU A 55 26.68 17.90 -4.50
CA GLU A 55 27.20 18.60 -5.68
C GLU A 55 28.72 18.38 -5.78
N GLY A 56 29.22 18.04 -6.97
CA GLY A 56 30.64 17.76 -7.20
C GLY A 56 31.01 16.27 -7.19
N VAL A 57 32.30 15.96 -7.04
CA VAL A 57 32.79 14.57 -6.94
C VAL A 57 32.77 14.14 -5.48
N LEU A 58 32.10 13.01 -5.21
CA LEU A 58 32.07 12.40 -3.88
C LEU A 58 33.27 11.45 -3.72
N LEU A 59 33.95 11.53 -2.58
CA LEU A 59 35.07 10.68 -2.21
C LEU A 59 34.85 10.05 -0.82
N LEU A 60 35.42 8.87 -0.62
CA LEU A 60 35.46 8.22 0.67
C LEU A 60 36.46 8.93 1.60
N GLY A 61 35.98 9.49 2.71
CA GLY A 61 36.78 10.30 3.64
C GLY A 61 37.42 9.50 4.79
N ALA A 62 36.61 8.79 5.55
CA ALA A 62 37.02 8.00 6.70
C ALA A 62 36.15 6.75 6.79
N LEU A 63 36.77 5.64 7.18
CA LEU A 63 36.12 4.34 7.28
C LEU A 63 36.27 3.79 8.70
N GLY A 64 35.15 3.37 9.28
CA GLY A 64 35.11 2.66 10.54
C GLY A 64 35.71 1.25 10.41
N SER A 65 36.16 0.70 11.53
CA SER A 65 36.60 -0.71 11.59
C SER A 65 35.60 -1.52 12.40
N SER A 66 35.52 -2.82 12.09
CA SER A 66 34.79 -3.82 12.87
C SER A 66 35.75 -4.97 13.18
N SER A 67 35.60 -5.59 14.35
CA SER A 67 36.49 -6.66 14.81
C SER A 67 36.33 -7.98 14.05
N ASN A 68 35.36 -8.09 13.14
CA ASN A 68 34.95 -9.35 12.52
C ASN A 68 35.19 -9.40 10.99
N ILE A 69 35.67 -8.30 10.41
CA ILE A 69 35.93 -8.16 8.97
C ILE A 69 37.25 -7.43 8.74
N PHE A 70 37.88 -7.70 7.61
CA PHE A 70 38.88 -6.84 6.99
C PHE A 70 38.21 -6.03 5.87
N ILE A 71 38.58 -4.75 5.73
CA ILE A 71 38.09 -3.91 4.64
C ILE A 71 39.30 -3.32 3.90
N ASP A 72 39.43 -3.66 2.63
CA ASP A 72 40.26 -2.95 1.68
C ASP A 72 39.39 -1.90 0.98
N PHE A 73 39.87 -0.67 0.87
CA PHE A 73 39.07 0.45 0.36
C PHE A 73 39.82 1.28 -0.67
N SER A 74 39.05 1.91 -1.55
CA SER A 74 39.51 2.89 -2.52
C SER A 74 38.78 4.22 -2.33
N VAL A 75 39.41 5.31 -2.75
CA VAL A 75 38.90 6.69 -2.57
C VAL A 75 37.63 6.96 -3.39
N ASP A 76 37.35 6.13 -4.39
CA ASP A 76 36.16 6.18 -5.25
C ASP A 76 34.93 5.48 -4.63
N GLY A 77 35.02 5.05 -3.37
CA GLY A 77 33.91 4.42 -2.65
C GLY A 77 33.84 2.90 -2.79
N MET A 78 34.71 2.29 -3.59
CA MET A 78 34.77 0.83 -3.73
C MET A 78 35.44 0.21 -2.50
N LEU A 79 34.71 -0.69 -1.85
CA LEU A 79 35.16 -1.51 -0.72
C LEU A 79 35.21 -2.99 -1.13
N GLU A 80 36.28 -3.67 -0.72
CA GLU A 80 36.40 -5.13 -0.71
C GLU A 80 36.43 -5.59 0.74
N ILE A 81 35.38 -6.30 1.16
CA ILE A 81 35.11 -6.62 2.55
C ILE A 81 35.22 -8.13 2.73
N LYS A 82 36.15 -8.55 3.57
CA LYS A 82 36.45 -9.95 3.84
C LYS A 82 36.09 -10.31 5.29
N PRO A 83 35.12 -11.20 5.53
CA PRO A 83 34.84 -11.68 6.87
C PRO A 83 36.00 -12.50 7.41
N PHE A 84 36.13 -12.56 8.74
CA PHE A 84 36.99 -13.57 9.36
C PHE A 84 36.46 -14.97 9.04
N GLU A 85 37.39 -15.94 9.04
CA GLU A 85 37.05 -17.32 8.74
C GLU A 85 35.95 -17.81 9.67
N ASP A 86 34.93 -18.38 9.05
CA ASP A 86 33.70 -18.90 9.67
C ASP A 86 32.85 -17.87 10.43
N PHE A 87 33.07 -16.58 10.21
CA PHE A 87 32.22 -15.54 10.80
C PHE A 87 30.81 -15.54 10.20
N VAL A 88 29.82 -15.61 11.08
CA VAL A 88 28.38 -15.50 10.80
C VAL A 88 27.80 -14.44 11.72
N GLY A 89 26.97 -13.56 11.17
CA GLY A 89 26.31 -12.50 11.92
C GLY A 89 26.48 -11.12 11.32
N ARG A 90 25.89 -10.13 12.01
CA ARG A 90 25.83 -8.75 11.56
C ARG A 90 27.13 -8.01 11.84
N VAL A 91 27.57 -7.23 10.85
CA VAL A 91 28.62 -6.24 10.98
C VAL A 91 28.10 -4.88 10.56
N THR A 92 28.37 -3.88 11.40
CA THR A 92 28.08 -2.48 11.12
C THR A 92 29.33 -1.63 11.18
N PHE A 93 29.54 -0.76 10.20
CA PHE A 93 30.57 0.27 10.25
C PHE A 93 30.09 1.56 9.59
N VAL A 94 30.68 2.68 9.98
CA VAL A 94 30.33 4.01 9.46
C VAL A 94 31.37 4.41 8.43
N TYR A 95 30.94 5.03 7.34
CA TYR A 95 31.82 5.74 6.42
C TYR A 95 31.49 7.24 6.41
N SER A 96 32.42 8.06 5.94
CA SER A 96 32.14 9.46 5.63
C SER A 96 32.32 9.74 4.16
N VAL A 97 31.38 10.48 3.59
CA VAL A 97 31.48 11.05 2.24
C VAL A 97 32.05 12.47 2.35
N VAL A 98 32.91 12.84 1.40
CA VAL A 98 33.48 14.19 1.25
C VAL A 98 33.18 14.71 -0.14
N ASP A 99 32.74 15.96 -0.23
CA ASP A 99 32.58 16.66 -1.51
C ASP A 99 33.83 17.49 -1.90
N ASP A 100 33.77 18.18 -3.03
CA ASP A 100 34.86 19.04 -3.51
C ASP A 100 35.05 20.34 -2.69
N SER A 101 34.09 20.64 -1.82
CA SER A 101 34.05 21.78 -0.91
C SER A 101 34.51 21.41 0.51
N LEU A 102 34.93 20.15 0.72
CA LEU A 102 35.37 19.56 1.99
C LEU A 102 34.28 19.46 3.06
N GLU A 103 33.01 19.48 2.67
CA GLU A 103 31.89 19.20 3.55
C GLU A 103 31.73 17.67 3.72
N LEU A 104 31.24 17.26 4.89
CA LEU A 104 31.22 15.86 5.32
C LEU A 104 29.81 15.44 5.74
N ASP A 105 29.43 14.23 5.34
CA ASP A 105 28.32 13.49 5.93
C ASP A 105 28.70 12.03 6.21
N ARG A 106 27.88 11.31 6.98
CA ARG A 106 28.19 9.95 7.45
C ARG A 106 27.06 8.98 7.15
N GLY A 107 27.40 7.88 6.47
CA GLY A 107 26.49 6.77 6.19
C GLY A 107 26.84 5.54 7.04
N LEU A 108 25.84 4.66 7.22
CA LEU A 108 25.99 3.41 7.94
C LEU A 108 25.93 2.24 6.95
N VAL A 109 26.93 1.37 6.99
CA VAL A 109 26.91 0.10 6.26
C VAL A 109 26.53 -1.01 7.23
N THR A 110 25.57 -1.84 6.82
CA THR A 110 25.18 -3.07 7.51
C THR A 110 25.39 -4.26 6.58
N ILE A 111 26.16 -5.25 7.03
CA ILE A 111 26.38 -6.51 6.30
C ILE A 111 26.01 -7.69 7.19
N ASP A 112 25.15 -8.55 6.69
CA ASP A 112 24.78 -9.79 7.35
C ASP A 112 25.47 -10.98 6.66
N PHE A 113 26.44 -11.60 7.34
CA PHE A 113 27.13 -12.81 6.86
C PHE A 113 26.36 -14.07 7.29
N ILE A 114 25.98 -14.92 6.34
CA ILE A 114 25.11 -16.10 6.56
C ILE A 114 25.81 -17.41 6.18
N ASP A 115 25.59 -18.50 6.92
CA ASP A 115 26.17 -19.81 6.59
C ASP A 115 25.20 -20.66 5.74
N PRO A 116 25.50 -20.93 4.46
CA PRO A 116 24.63 -21.74 3.61
C PRO A 116 24.63 -23.23 3.99
N GLU A 117 25.66 -23.74 4.68
CA GLU A 117 25.71 -25.15 5.11
C GLU A 117 24.92 -25.41 6.40
N SER A 118 24.52 -24.34 7.11
CA SER A 118 23.59 -24.43 8.24
C SER A 118 22.18 -24.91 7.82
N GLU A 119 21.86 -24.89 6.52
CA GLU A 119 20.63 -25.47 5.99
C GLU A 119 20.57 -27.01 6.06
N SER A 120 21.70 -27.69 6.30
CA SER A 120 21.74 -29.16 6.36
C SER A 120 21.50 -29.76 7.76
N ALA A 121 21.33 -28.91 8.79
CA ALA A 121 21.05 -29.33 10.16
C ALA A 121 19.65 -28.95 10.67
N LEU A 122 18.81 -28.33 9.83
CA LEU A 122 17.39 -28.23 10.11
C LEU A 122 16.70 -29.35 9.34
N ASP A 123 16.34 -30.41 10.05
CA ASP A 123 15.35 -31.36 9.54
C ASP A 123 14.15 -30.53 9.07
N SER A 124 13.83 -30.58 7.78
CA SER A 124 12.76 -29.78 7.17
C SER A 124 11.42 -29.98 7.89
N SER A 125 11.28 -31.07 8.65
CA SER A 125 10.13 -31.32 9.53
C SER A 125 10.03 -30.41 10.77
N SER A 126 11.06 -29.61 11.07
CA SER A 126 11.08 -28.67 12.21
C SER A 126 10.80 -27.22 11.81
N LEU A 127 10.89 -26.91 10.51
CA LEU A 127 10.48 -25.63 9.91
C LEU A 127 9.03 -25.67 9.39
N ASP A 128 8.43 -26.86 9.32
CA ASP A 128 7.01 -27.06 9.03
C ASP A 128 6.07 -26.39 10.06
N ASP A 129 6.58 -25.90 11.20
CA ASP A 129 5.81 -25.16 12.23
C ASP A 129 6.09 -23.64 12.22
N VAL A 130 6.81 -23.10 11.22
CA VAL A 130 7.11 -21.67 11.13
C VAL A 130 5.84 -20.90 10.76
N ALA A 131 5.49 -19.87 11.55
CA ALA A 131 4.36 -19.02 11.20
C ALA A 131 4.60 -18.40 9.81
N PRO A 132 3.63 -18.49 8.89
CA PRO A 132 3.76 -17.90 7.56
C PRO A 132 3.59 -16.38 7.67
N ILE A 133 4.61 -15.66 8.15
CA ILE A 133 4.55 -14.22 8.45
C ILE A 133 3.99 -13.41 7.27
N ASN A 134 4.44 -13.69 6.05
CA ASN A 134 3.90 -13.04 4.86
C ASN A 134 2.39 -13.26 4.69
N GLN A 135 1.89 -14.44 5.02
CA GLN A 135 0.48 -14.74 4.92
C GLN A 135 -0.34 -13.99 5.97
N LEU A 136 0.18 -13.85 7.21
CA LEU A 136 -0.44 -12.99 8.23
C LEU A 136 -0.54 -11.54 7.70
N MET A 137 0.51 -11.05 7.02
CA MET A 137 0.46 -9.73 6.39
C MET A 137 -0.57 -9.64 5.25
N TYR A 138 -0.74 -10.70 4.46
CA TYR A 138 -1.70 -10.73 3.36
C TYR A 138 -3.14 -10.74 3.86
N SER A 139 -3.46 -11.51 4.90
CA SER A 139 -4.81 -11.54 5.49
C SER A 139 -5.16 -10.22 6.18
N ALA A 140 -4.24 -9.62 6.95
CA ALA A 140 -4.43 -8.29 7.54
C ALA A 140 -4.61 -7.20 6.47
N ALA A 141 -3.79 -7.22 5.41
CA ALA A 141 -3.92 -6.28 4.30
C ALA A 141 -5.25 -6.47 3.54
N ALA A 142 -5.67 -7.71 3.35
CA ALA A 142 -6.92 -8.02 2.69
C ALA A 142 -8.13 -7.51 3.50
N ALA A 143 -8.12 -7.66 4.84
CA ALA A 143 -9.16 -7.10 5.71
C ALA A 143 -9.34 -5.59 5.46
N LEU A 144 -8.25 -4.83 5.54
CA LEU A 144 -8.24 -3.39 5.32
C LEU A 144 -8.65 -3.01 3.89
N ASP A 145 -8.20 -3.77 2.88
CA ASP A 145 -8.60 -3.58 1.48
C ASP A 145 -10.10 -3.86 1.26
N GLY A 146 -10.69 -4.82 1.98
CA GLY A 146 -12.13 -5.09 1.96
C GLY A 146 -12.95 -3.89 2.40
N HIS A 147 -12.51 -3.20 3.46
CA HIS A 147 -13.13 -1.97 3.94
C HIS A 147 -12.97 -0.84 2.91
N SER A 148 -11.76 -0.62 2.38
CA SER A 148 -11.49 0.41 1.37
C SER A 148 -12.31 0.21 0.08
N ARG A 149 -12.39 -1.03 -0.42
CA ARG A 149 -13.20 -1.37 -1.60
C ARG A 149 -14.66 -1.02 -1.40
N SER A 150 -15.22 -1.30 -0.23
CA SER A 150 -16.62 -0.99 0.08
C SER A 150 -16.87 0.51 0.05
N ILE A 151 -15.95 1.33 0.57
CA ILE A 151 -16.01 2.80 0.47
C ILE A 151 -15.98 3.26 -0.99
N SER A 152 -15.05 2.76 -1.81
CA SER A 152 -15.00 3.11 -3.23
C SER A 152 -16.30 2.76 -3.97
N GLN A 153 -16.98 1.67 -3.61
CA GLN A 153 -18.26 1.30 -4.20
C GLN A 153 -19.38 2.31 -3.85
N PHE A 154 -19.45 2.78 -2.61
CA PHE A 154 -20.40 3.84 -2.24
C PHE A 154 -20.12 5.15 -2.99
N LEU A 155 -18.85 5.51 -3.13
CA LEU A 155 -18.45 6.70 -3.90
C LEU A 155 -18.84 6.57 -5.38
N LYS A 156 -18.63 5.42 -6.01
CA LYS A 156 -19.04 5.14 -7.39
C LYS A 156 -20.55 5.24 -7.59
N LEU A 157 -21.35 4.62 -6.71
CA LEU A 157 -22.82 4.69 -6.80
C LEU A 157 -23.33 6.13 -6.75
N ARG A 158 -22.77 6.92 -5.83
CA ARG A 158 -23.10 8.34 -5.71
C ARG A 158 -22.75 9.11 -6.99
N GLN A 159 -21.58 8.86 -7.55
CA GLN A 159 -21.14 9.50 -8.79
C GLN A 159 -22.08 9.16 -9.95
N ALA A 160 -22.49 7.89 -10.07
CA ALA A 160 -23.41 7.43 -11.10
C ALA A 160 -24.79 8.10 -11.01
N GLY A 161 -25.34 8.24 -9.79
CA GLY A 161 -26.58 9.00 -9.60
C GLY A 161 -26.47 10.46 -10.03
N SER A 162 -25.32 11.08 -9.81
CA SER A 162 -25.08 12.50 -10.10
C SER A 162 -24.74 12.80 -11.56
N THR A 163 -24.25 11.84 -12.33
CA THR A 163 -23.97 11.98 -13.77
C THR A 163 -25.16 11.61 -14.63
N ILE A 164 -25.88 10.54 -14.28
CA ILE A 164 -27.03 10.03 -15.04
C ILE A 164 -28.26 10.95 -14.86
N GLY A 165 -28.43 11.55 -13.68
CA GLY A 165 -29.46 12.58 -13.45
C GLY A 165 -29.21 13.91 -14.16
N GLY A 166 -28.01 14.14 -14.72
CA GLY A 166 -27.65 15.38 -15.41
C GLY A 166 -27.94 15.37 -16.93
N ASP A 167 -27.81 14.21 -17.58
CA ASP A 167 -27.99 14.06 -19.04
C ASP A 167 -29.37 13.49 -19.45
N LEU A 168 -30.13 12.91 -18.52
CA LEU A 168 -31.49 12.42 -18.74
C LEU A 168 -32.52 13.40 -18.15
N ALA A 169 -32.99 14.35 -18.96
CA ALA A 169 -33.95 15.41 -18.62
C ALA A 169 -35.37 14.95 -18.16
N TYR A 170 -35.53 13.68 -17.79
CA TYR A 170 -36.77 13.13 -17.21
C TYR A 170 -36.59 12.59 -15.78
N TRP A 171 -35.38 12.64 -15.22
CA TRP A 171 -35.09 12.32 -13.82
C TRP A 171 -34.16 13.37 -13.23
N THR A 172 -34.71 14.31 -12.48
CA THR A 172 -33.93 14.99 -11.43
C THR A 172 -33.49 13.90 -10.45
N ALA A 173 -32.18 13.77 -10.21
CA ALA A 173 -31.68 12.92 -9.13
C ALA A 173 -32.51 13.21 -7.87
N PRO A 174 -33.07 12.20 -7.19
CA PRO A 174 -33.75 12.43 -5.92
C PRO A 174 -32.73 13.04 -4.97
N GLN A 175 -32.85 14.34 -4.72
CA GLN A 175 -32.11 14.97 -3.64
C GLN A 175 -32.70 14.40 -2.35
N GLY A 176 -31.88 13.66 -1.61
CA GLY A 176 -32.20 13.22 -0.26
C GLY A 176 -32.44 14.45 0.62
N GLY A 177 -33.70 14.73 0.87
CA GLY A 177 -34.21 15.83 1.66
C GLY A 177 -35.73 15.70 1.63
N ALA A 178 -36.41 16.12 2.71
CA ALA A 178 -37.86 16.13 2.74
C ALA A 178 -38.41 16.74 1.44
N ALA A 179 -39.35 16.05 0.79
CA ALA A 179 -39.90 16.45 -0.51
C ALA A 179 -40.25 17.95 -0.52
N GLY A 180 -39.41 18.76 -1.17
CA GLY A 180 -39.64 20.20 -1.36
C GLY A 180 -38.51 21.17 -1.03
N ASP A 181 -37.33 20.75 -0.56
CA ASP A 181 -36.21 21.68 -0.32
C ASP A 181 -35.11 21.52 -1.39
N ASP A 182 -34.72 22.62 -2.04
CA ASP A 182 -33.64 22.71 -3.05
C ASP A 182 -32.23 22.57 -2.40
N THR A 183 -32.17 21.99 -1.20
CA THR A 183 -30.96 21.84 -0.39
C THR A 183 -30.31 20.49 -0.66
N LEU A 184 -29.02 20.53 -0.99
CA LEU A 184 -28.16 19.34 -1.07
C LEU A 184 -28.27 18.51 0.23
N PRO A 185 -28.30 17.17 0.15
CA PRO A 185 -28.22 16.33 1.34
C PRO A 185 -27.00 16.71 2.16
N LEU A 186 -27.12 16.75 3.48
CA LEU A 186 -26.01 17.15 4.36
C LEU A 186 -24.90 16.09 4.34
N GLY A 187 -25.29 14.82 4.22
CA GLY A 187 -24.36 13.71 4.26
C GLY A 187 -25.05 12.36 4.08
N GLY A 188 -24.38 11.31 4.54
CA GLY A 188 -24.95 9.97 4.60
C GLY A 188 -24.25 9.09 5.61
N VAL A 189 -24.94 8.01 6.01
CA VAL A 189 -24.37 6.90 6.77
C VAL A 189 -24.41 5.64 5.93
N PHE A 190 -23.40 4.80 6.04
CA PHE A 190 -23.33 3.56 5.28
C PHE A 190 -22.82 2.40 6.13
N VAL A 191 -23.27 1.21 5.76
CA VAL A 191 -22.81 -0.06 6.31
C VAL A 191 -22.53 -1.04 5.18
N SER A 192 -21.47 -1.80 5.29
CA SER A 192 -21.15 -2.87 4.34
C SER A 192 -20.66 -4.12 5.04
N LEU A 193 -20.90 -5.25 4.41
CA LEU A 193 -20.33 -6.56 4.75
C LEU A 193 -19.49 -7.03 3.56
N ASN A 194 -18.36 -7.66 3.85
CA ASN A 194 -17.51 -8.29 2.86
C ASN A 194 -17.03 -9.66 3.35
N ARG A 195 -16.71 -10.53 2.40
CA ARG A 195 -15.97 -11.76 2.65
C ARG A 195 -15.05 -12.05 1.47
N GLN A 196 -13.86 -12.54 1.74
CA GLN A 196 -12.85 -12.87 0.74
C GLN A 196 -12.07 -14.12 1.15
N SER A 197 -11.73 -14.91 0.15
CA SER A 197 -10.83 -16.07 0.24
C SER A 197 -9.54 -15.72 -0.50
N ILE A 198 -8.41 -16.15 0.07
CA ILE A 198 -7.07 -15.94 -0.44
C ILE A 198 -6.41 -17.31 -0.52
N ASP A 199 -6.01 -17.72 -1.72
CA ASP A 199 -5.36 -19.00 -1.97
C ASP A 199 -3.94 -18.73 -2.49
N SER A 200 -2.93 -19.13 -1.72
CA SER A 200 -1.52 -19.03 -2.13
C SER A 200 -1.19 -20.07 -3.19
N LYS A 201 -0.43 -19.66 -4.21
CA LYS A 201 0.13 -20.54 -5.26
C LYS A 201 1.61 -20.89 -4.99
N LEU A 202 2.23 -20.22 -4.03
CA LEU A 202 3.64 -20.41 -3.68
C LEU A 202 3.78 -21.31 -2.45
N GLY A 203 4.50 -22.42 -2.62
CA GLY A 203 5.10 -23.22 -1.54
C GLY A 203 4.16 -23.65 -0.40
N GLY A 204 3.36 -24.70 -0.64
CA GLY A 204 2.36 -25.22 0.29
C GLY A 204 0.98 -24.59 0.06
N GLU A 205 -0.10 -25.38 0.12
CA GLU A 205 -1.46 -24.84 0.03
C GLU A 205 -1.75 -24.10 1.34
N VAL A 206 -1.64 -22.78 1.32
CA VAL A 206 -2.01 -21.89 2.42
C VAL A 206 -3.19 -21.05 1.98
N GLY A 207 -4.29 -21.14 2.74
CA GLY A 207 -5.54 -20.45 2.49
C GLY A 207 -5.89 -19.51 3.64
N ALA A 208 -6.52 -18.37 3.33
CA ALA A 208 -7.10 -17.48 4.33
C ALA A 208 -8.52 -17.04 3.92
N ASP A 209 -9.44 -17.11 4.87
CA ASP A 209 -10.80 -16.60 4.75
C ASP A 209 -10.95 -15.39 5.67
N VAL A 210 -11.38 -14.24 5.14
CA VAL A 210 -11.56 -13.01 5.92
C VAL A 210 -12.97 -12.47 5.68
N ALA A 211 -13.70 -12.16 6.74
CA ALA A 211 -15.02 -11.55 6.72
C ALA A 211 -15.04 -10.25 7.51
N GLY A 212 -15.52 -9.17 6.91
CA GLY A 212 -15.48 -7.84 7.50
C GLY A 212 -16.79 -7.09 7.46
N ALA A 213 -16.98 -6.19 8.42
CA ALA A 213 -18.03 -5.20 8.46
C ALA A 213 -17.43 -3.79 8.49
N THR A 214 -18.00 -2.87 7.72
CA THR A 214 -17.61 -1.45 7.72
C THR A 214 -18.81 -0.60 8.08
N LEU A 215 -18.63 0.35 8.99
CA LEU A 215 -19.60 1.40 9.31
C LEU A 215 -18.95 2.75 9.06
N GLY A 216 -19.60 3.63 8.32
CA GLY A 216 -19.06 4.96 8.08
C GLY A 216 -20.10 6.03 7.86
N ALA A 217 -19.60 7.26 7.84
CA ALA A 217 -20.39 8.44 7.59
C ALA A 217 -19.62 9.40 6.67
N ASP A 218 -20.38 10.14 5.88
CA ASP A 218 -19.87 11.15 4.96
C ASP A 218 -20.66 12.44 5.06
N PHE A 219 -20.00 13.56 4.73
CA PHE A 219 -20.54 14.90 4.77
C PHE A 219 -20.20 15.64 3.49
N ASN A 220 -21.19 16.34 2.95
CA ASN A 220 -21.03 17.20 1.80
C ASN A 220 -20.53 18.56 2.24
N ILE A 221 -19.30 18.91 1.83
CA ILE A 221 -18.79 20.27 1.99
C ILE A 221 -19.50 21.20 1.00
N ASN A 222 -19.73 20.71 -0.21
CA ASN A 222 -20.53 21.36 -1.26
C ASN A 222 -21.02 20.30 -2.27
N SER A 223 -21.63 20.72 -3.38
CA SER A 223 -22.13 19.81 -4.42
C SER A 223 -21.06 18.99 -5.14
N GLN A 224 -19.78 19.36 -4.98
CA GLN A 224 -18.63 18.78 -5.68
C GLN A 224 -17.66 18.06 -4.74
N TRP A 225 -17.72 18.31 -3.43
CA TRP A 225 -16.75 17.82 -2.47
C TRP A 225 -17.44 17.17 -1.28
N LEU A 226 -17.03 15.94 -1.01
CA LEU A 226 -17.42 15.15 0.14
C LEU A 226 -16.19 14.71 0.92
N VAL A 227 -16.33 14.65 2.24
CA VAL A 227 -15.37 14.04 3.16
C VAL A 227 -16.09 13.02 4.04
N GLY A 228 -15.38 11.98 4.47
CA GLY A 228 -15.97 10.97 5.34
C GLY A 228 -14.94 10.16 6.10
N GLY A 229 -15.45 9.38 7.04
CA GLY A 229 -14.66 8.44 7.84
C GLY A 229 -15.43 7.15 8.06
N ALA A 230 -14.70 6.07 8.29
CA ALA A 230 -15.26 4.76 8.55
C ALA A 230 -14.45 4.00 9.60
N LEU A 231 -15.15 3.12 10.30
CA LEU A 231 -14.59 2.10 11.17
C LEU A 231 -14.85 0.75 10.52
N GLY A 232 -13.84 -0.12 10.53
CA GLY A 232 -13.97 -1.50 10.09
C GLY A 232 -13.60 -2.46 11.21
N TYR A 233 -14.20 -3.64 11.13
CA TYR A 233 -13.83 -4.80 11.91
C TYR A 233 -13.86 -6.01 10.98
N SER A 234 -12.81 -6.83 11.02
CA SER A 234 -12.78 -8.10 10.30
C SER A 234 -12.33 -9.24 11.19
N ASP A 235 -12.92 -10.39 10.94
CA ASP A 235 -12.54 -11.69 11.49
C ASP A 235 -11.97 -12.53 10.36
N GLY A 236 -11.02 -13.40 10.64
CA GLY A 236 -10.47 -14.30 9.63
C GLY A 236 -9.84 -15.55 10.19
N GLU A 237 -9.73 -16.55 9.34
CA GLU A 237 -9.09 -17.83 9.64
C GLU A 237 -8.05 -18.12 8.55
N GLN A 238 -6.88 -18.58 8.96
CA GLN A 238 -5.80 -18.93 8.06
C GLN A 238 -5.28 -20.33 8.35
N ALA A 239 -5.30 -21.19 7.34
CA ALA A 239 -4.87 -22.58 7.41
C ALA A 239 -3.72 -22.87 6.43
N SER A 240 -2.77 -23.69 6.84
CA SER A 240 -1.63 -24.14 6.03
C SER A 240 -1.56 -25.66 6.00
N THR A 241 -1.41 -26.24 4.81
CA THR A 241 -1.16 -27.67 4.61
C THR A 241 0.29 -28.08 4.89
N ALA A 242 1.22 -27.12 4.99
CA ALA A 242 2.60 -27.38 5.37
C ALA A 242 2.76 -27.59 6.89
N ASN A 243 1.79 -27.15 7.70
CA ASN A 243 1.83 -27.35 9.14
C ASN A 243 1.39 -28.77 9.51
N SER A 244 2.36 -29.59 9.90
CA SER A 244 2.13 -30.92 10.51
C SER A 244 1.29 -30.85 11.80
N ALA A 245 1.13 -29.65 12.38
CA ALA A 245 0.34 -29.38 13.58
C ALA A 245 -1.17 -29.14 13.34
N GLY A 246 -1.62 -28.84 12.11
CA GLY A 246 -3.05 -28.65 11.81
C GLY A 246 -3.76 -27.49 12.52
N ASP A 247 -3.03 -26.57 13.16
CA ASP A 247 -3.61 -25.42 13.88
C ASP A 247 -3.78 -24.22 12.93
N ALA A 248 -5.02 -23.75 12.80
CA ALA A 248 -5.34 -22.51 12.09
C ALA A 248 -5.00 -21.28 12.95
N TRP A 249 -4.65 -20.19 12.28
CA TRP A 249 -4.51 -18.87 12.90
C TRP A 249 -5.84 -18.13 12.76
N ASN A 250 -6.41 -17.70 13.88
CA ASN A 250 -7.54 -16.79 13.87
C ASN A 250 -7.02 -15.35 13.85
N MET A 251 -7.78 -14.44 13.25
CA MET A 251 -7.41 -13.04 13.08
C MET A 251 -8.56 -12.15 13.52
N ASP A 252 -8.26 -11.19 14.40
CA ASP A 252 -9.15 -10.09 14.76
C ASP A 252 -8.55 -8.75 14.30
N GLU A 253 -9.17 -8.11 13.31
CA GLU A 253 -8.73 -6.83 12.74
C GLU A 253 -9.68 -5.68 13.11
N LYS A 254 -9.11 -4.52 13.42
CA LYS A 254 -9.84 -3.26 13.60
C LYS A 254 -9.21 -2.17 12.75
N SER A 255 -10.03 -1.42 12.01
CA SER A 255 -9.56 -0.39 11.10
C SER A 255 -10.23 0.96 11.29
N LEU A 256 -9.47 2.01 10.98
CA LEU A 256 -9.93 3.39 10.85
C LEU A 256 -9.57 3.88 9.45
N LEU A 257 -10.58 4.37 8.72
CA LEU A 257 -10.42 4.89 7.37
C LEU A 257 -10.92 6.33 7.28
N ALA A 258 -10.23 7.14 6.50
CA ALA A 258 -10.65 8.47 6.10
C ALA A 258 -10.62 8.58 4.58
N PHE A 259 -11.61 9.28 4.03
CA PHE A 259 -11.76 9.39 2.59
C PHE A 259 -12.35 10.72 2.18
N THR A 260 -12.09 11.09 0.94
CA THR A 260 -12.65 12.29 0.30
C THR A 260 -12.89 12.03 -1.17
N SER A 261 -13.96 12.62 -1.70
CA SER A 261 -14.26 12.58 -3.13
C SER A 261 -14.52 13.99 -3.64
N LEU A 262 -13.89 14.31 -4.78
CA LEU A 262 -13.93 15.60 -5.44
C LEU A 262 -14.46 15.41 -6.87
N ARG A 263 -15.33 16.30 -7.32
CA ARG A 263 -15.86 16.30 -8.68
C ARG A 263 -15.63 17.65 -9.35
N ALA A 264 -14.86 17.66 -10.44
CA ALA A 264 -14.61 18.83 -11.27
C ALA A 264 -15.11 18.57 -12.70
N GLY A 265 -16.39 18.85 -12.94
CA GLY A 265 -17.04 18.56 -14.22
C GLY A 265 -17.14 17.06 -14.47
N ARG A 266 -16.37 16.56 -15.45
CA ARG A 266 -16.24 15.13 -15.78
C ARG A 266 -15.11 14.43 -15.02
N TRP A 267 -14.23 15.19 -14.37
CA TRP A 267 -13.17 14.63 -13.54
C TRP A 267 -13.69 14.27 -12.16
N LEU A 268 -13.25 13.12 -11.69
CA LEU A 268 -13.58 12.53 -10.41
C LEU A 268 -12.27 12.21 -9.71
N GLY A 269 -12.09 12.77 -8.52
CA GLY A 269 -10.96 12.51 -7.65
C GLY A 269 -11.43 11.75 -6.42
N GLU A 270 -10.65 10.76 -6.02
CA GLU A 270 -10.85 10.01 -4.79
C GLU A 270 -9.50 9.94 -4.06
N MET A 271 -9.52 10.18 -2.76
CA MET A 271 -8.40 9.92 -1.89
C MET A 271 -8.89 9.14 -0.69
N GLN A 272 -8.15 8.11 -0.32
CA GLN A 272 -8.39 7.30 0.87
C GLN A 272 -7.08 7.10 1.63
N MET A 273 -7.19 7.01 2.94
CA MET A 273 -6.14 6.54 3.83
C MET A 273 -6.77 5.64 4.88
N GLY A 274 -6.06 4.59 5.26
CA GLY A 274 -6.52 3.65 6.28
C GLY A 274 -5.36 3.08 7.07
N TYR A 275 -5.64 2.79 8.33
CA TYR A 275 -4.75 2.10 9.25
C TYR A 275 -5.56 1.04 9.99
N SER A 276 -4.96 -0.12 10.21
CA SER A 276 -5.53 -1.20 10.99
C SER A 276 -4.50 -1.92 11.83
N THR A 277 -4.99 -2.48 12.93
CA THR A 277 -4.28 -3.38 13.83
C THR A 277 -4.98 -4.74 13.76
N ALA A 278 -4.21 -5.81 13.61
CA ALA A 278 -4.69 -7.19 13.59
C ALA A 278 -3.95 -8.02 14.64
N GLU A 279 -4.69 -8.78 15.43
CA GLU A 279 -4.14 -9.77 16.36
C GLU A 279 -4.38 -11.16 15.78
N PHE A 280 -3.33 -11.98 15.73
CA PHE A 280 -3.37 -13.34 15.22
C PHE A 280 -3.11 -14.33 16.35
N ASP A 281 -4.07 -15.21 16.64
CA ASP A 281 -3.94 -16.20 17.71
C ASP A 281 -4.12 -17.64 17.22
N THR A 282 -3.55 -18.59 17.95
CA THR A 282 -3.69 -20.03 17.69
C THR A 282 -4.26 -20.75 18.91
N ALA A 283 -4.81 -21.95 18.70
CA ALA A 283 -5.32 -22.81 19.78
C ALA A 283 -4.27 -23.14 20.87
N LYS A 284 -2.98 -22.97 20.59
CA LYS A 284 -1.85 -23.16 21.52
C LYS A 284 -1.44 -21.89 22.29
N ALA A 285 -2.29 -20.87 22.28
CA ALA A 285 -2.08 -19.59 22.99
C ALA A 285 -0.82 -18.81 22.54
N LEU A 286 -0.40 -19.00 21.29
CA LEU A 286 0.50 -18.07 20.61
C LEU A 286 -0.34 -16.93 20.04
N ALA A 287 0.07 -15.69 20.29
CA ALA A 287 -0.53 -14.48 19.75
C ALA A 287 0.55 -13.61 19.08
N VAL A 288 0.21 -12.99 17.95
CA VAL A 288 1.10 -12.17 17.14
C VAL A 288 0.34 -10.94 16.67
N ASP A 289 0.92 -9.76 16.89
CA ASP A 289 0.34 -8.50 16.44
C ASP A 289 0.86 -8.13 15.04
N ALA A 290 0.00 -7.50 14.25
CA ALA A 290 0.31 -6.99 12.93
C ALA A 290 -0.41 -5.67 12.66
N ASP A 291 0.22 -4.79 11.89
CA ASP A 291 -0.41 -3.57 11.41
C ASP A 291 -0.47 -3.54 9.89
N ALA A 292 -1.53 -2.93 9.35
CA ALA A 292 -1.63 -2.61 7.94
C ALA A 292 -2.02 -1.14 7.74
N GLN A 293 -1.42 -0.49 6.74
CA GLN A 293 -1.77 0.86 6.36
C GLN A 293 -1.72 1.04 4.86
N PHE A 294 -2.58 1.93 4.36
CA PHE A 294 -2.54 2.32 2.95
C PHE A 294 -2.89 3.80 2.76
N ALA A 295 -2.41 4.32 1.63
CA ALA A 295 -2.85 5.59 1.07
C ALA A 295 -3.14 5.38 -0.43
N LEU A 296 -4.27 5.89 -0.89
CA LEU A 296 -4.72 5.80 -2.28
C LEU A 296 -5.09 7.19 -2.77
N ILE A 297 -4.59 7.55 -3.94
CA ILE A 297 -5.11 8.67 -4.73
C ILE A 297 -5.52 8.15 -6.11
N LYS A 298 -6.74 8.50 -6.52
CA LYS A 298 -7.36 8.04 -7.76
C LYS A 298 -7.96 9.21 -8.52
N GLY A 299 -7.75 9.22 -9.82
CA GLY A 299 -8.39 10.12 -10.77
C GLY A 299 -9.12 9.34 -11.86
N GLU A 300 -10.39 9.67 -12.10
CA GLU A 300 -11.27 9.05 -13.08
C GLU A 300 -11.92 10.13 -13.96
N TYR A 301 -12.20 9.80 -15.23
CA TYR A 301 -12.87 10.71 -16.16
C TYR A 301 -14.18 10.12 -16.67
N ALA A 302 -15.30 10.75 -16.35
CA ALA A 302 -16.63 10.27 -16.70
C ALA A 302 -17.01 10.58 -18.16
N LEU A 303 -17.15 9.54 -18.96
CA LEU A 303 -17.76 9.55 -20.28
C LEU A 303 -19.20 9.07 -20.13
N THR A 304 -20.16 9.98 -20.27
CA THR A 304 -21.60 9.72 -20.15
C THR A 304 -22.28 9.81 -21.50
N GLY A 305 -23.25 8.93 -21.74
CA GLY A 305 -24.07 8.97 -22.94
C GLY A 305 -25.27 8.04 -22.84
N GLN A 306 -26.47 8.57 -23.08
CA GLN A 306 -27.74 7.87 -22.86
C GLN A 306 -27.84 7.38 -21.40
N ALA A 307 -27.76 6.06 -21.18
CA ALA A 307 -27.76 5.43 -19.86
C ALA A 307 -26.42 4.74 -19.53
N TRP A 308 -25.40 4.89 -20.40
CA TRP A 308 -24.05 4.40 -20.16
C TRP A 308 -23.21 5.43 -19.45
N GLN A 309 -22.39 4.95 -18.52
CA GLN A 309 -21.24 5.69 -18.00
C GLN A 309 -20.01 4.79 -18.04
N ILE A 310 -18.92 5.34 -18.58
CA ILE A 310 -17.62 4.68 -18.69
C ILE A 310 -16.59 5.62 -18.08
N MET A 311 -15.75 5.10 -17.20
CA MET A 311 -14.77 5.87 -16.44
C MET A 311 -13.40 5.18 -16.52
N PRO A 312 -12.56 5.54 -17.51
CA PRO A 312 -11.14 5.26 -17.40
C PRO A 312 -10.55 6.03 -16.21
N GLY A 313 -9.66 5.38 -15.48
CA GLY A 313 -9.01 5.95 -14.30
C GLY A 313 -7.59 5.47 -14.11
N ALA A 314 -6.84 6.27 -13.38
CA ALA A 314 -5.50 5.94 -12.92
C ALA A 314 -5.41 6.23 -11.41
N SER A 315 -4.66 5.40 -10.69
CA SER A 315 -4.40 5.63 -9.27
C SER A 315 -2.99 5.27 -8.86
N LEU A 316 -2.54 5.89 -7.78
CA LEU A 316 -1.32 5.56 -7.07
C LEU A 316 -1.69 5.06 -5.68
N LYS A 317 -1.20 3.88 -5.30
CA LYS A 317 -1.48 3.23 -4.03
C LYS A 317 -0.18 2.93 -3.30
N TYR A 318 -0.03 3.43 -2.10
CA TYR A 318 1.01 3.02 -1.17
C TYR A 318 0.41 2.09 -0.12
N ARG A 319 1.08 0.99 0.19
CA ARG A 319 0.73 0.08 1.28
C ARG A 319 1.97 -0.23 2.10
N ARG A 320 1.81 -0.34 3.41
CA ARG A 320 2.82 -0.89 4.32
C ARG A 320 2.14 -1.81 5.32
N ASN A 321 2.71 -3.00 5.50
CA ASN A 321 2.27 -3.96 6.50
C ASN A 321 3.48 -4.28 7.40
N THR A 322 3.22 -4.53 8.67
CA THR A 322 4.21 -4.94 9.66
C THR A 322 3.65 -6.11 10.47
N VAL A 323 4.51 -7.03 10.86
CA VAL A 323 4.23 -8.08 11.84
C VAL A 323 5.27 -7.94 12.93
N ASP A 324 4.82 -7.92 14.17
CA ASP A 324 5.69 -7.74 15.33
C ASP A 324 6.51 -9.00 15.60
N SER A 325 7.63 -8.82 16.28
CA SER A 325 8.46 -9.93 16.73
C SER A 325 7.67 -10.86 17.65
N PHE A 326 7.78 -12.18 17.47
CA PHE A 326 7.14 -13.16 18.34
C PHE A 326 8.03 -14.39 18.53
N SER A 327 7.72 -15.20 19.54
CA SER A 327 8.42 -16.46 19.77
C SER A 327 7.45 -17.63 19.71
N ALA A 328 7.76 -18.63 18.90
CA ALA A 328 7.05 -19.91 18.88
C ALA A 328 7.88 -20.96 19.65
N SER A 329 7.23 -21.82 20.43
CA SER A 329 7.93 -22.90 21.14
C SER A 329 7.39 -24.26 20.71
N ASN A 330 8.28 -25.19 20.38
CA ASN A 330 7.96 -26.59 20.14
C ASN A 330 8.69 -27.51 21.14
N GLU A 331 8.53 -28.82 21.00
CA GLU A 331 9.19 -29.83 21.86
C GLU A 331 10.73 -29.76 21.80
N SER A 332 11.29 -29.14 20.74
CA SER A 332 12.72 -29.06 20.45
C SER A 332 13.37 -27.73 20.88
N GLY A 333 12.60 -26.70 21.23
CA GLY A 333 13.12 -25.40 21.66
C GLY A 333 12.21 -24.22 21.33
N ALA A 334 12.65 -23.01 21.70
CA ALA A 334 11.99 -21.76 21.32
C ALA A 334 12.64 -21.19 20.05
N ILE A 335 11.80 -20.80 19.10
CA ILE A 335 12.13 -20.09 17.88
C ILE A 335 11.71 -18.63 18.05
N TYR A 336 12.60 -17.68 17.82
CA TYR A 336 12.28 -16.25 17.86
C TYR A 336 12.26 -15.68 16.45
N TYR A 337 11.21 -14.94 16.13
CA TYR A 337 11.06 -14.19 14.90
C TYR A 337 11.21 -12.70 15.20
N ASP A 338 12.06 -12.03 14.45
CA ASP A 338 12.21 -10.57 14.52
C ASP A 338 11.05 -9.86 13.81
N ASP A 339 10.91 -8.56 14.03
CA ASP A 339 9.89 -7.76 13.35
C ASP A 339 10.09 -7.81 11.82
N HIS A 340 8.98 -7.89 11.09
CA HIS A 340 9.01 -7.95 9.64
C HIS A 340 8.08 -6.91 9.03
N SER A 341 8.58 -6.18 8.04
CA SER A 341 7.82 -5.13 7.37
C SER A 341 7.95 -5.21 5.86
N LYS A 342 6.86 -4.90 5.18
CA LYS A 342 6.77 -4.90 3.72
C LYS A 342 6.01 -3.67 3.26
N SER A 343 6.54 -2.97 2.28
CA SER A 343 5.87 -1.82 1.67
C SER A 343 5.95 -1.85 0.16
N HIS A 344 4.88 -1.37 -0.47
CA HIS A 344 4.73 -1.33 -1.92
C HIS A 344 4.13 0.00 -2.36
N LEU A 345 4.67 0.55 -3.43
CA LEU A 345 4.08 1.62 -4.21
C LEU A 345 3.61 1.04 -5.54
N SER A 346 2.31 1.08 -5.79
CA SER A 346 1.69 0.58 -7.01
C SER A 346 1.03 1.69 -7.83
N GLY A 347 1.17 1.58 -9.15
CA GLY A 347 0.35 2.30 -10.12
C GLY A 347 -0.76 1.41 -10.64
N VAL A 348 -1.99 1.91 -10.69
CA VAL A 348 -3.15 1.15 -11.17
C VAL A 348 -3.80 1.87 -12.32
N LEU A 349 -4.05 1.14 -13.41
CA LEU A 349 -4.94 1.57 -14.48
C LEU A 349 -6.26 0.84 -14.34
N SER A 350 -7.37 1.56 -14.39
CA SER A 350 -8.71 1.00 -14.22
C SER A 350 -9.69 1.49 -15.28
N LEU A 351 -10.67 0.65 -15.59
CA LEU A 351 -11.79 0.97 -16.44
C LEU A 351 -13.06 0.52 -15.73
N TYR A 352 -13.87 1.48 -15.31
CA TYR A 352 -15.20 1.23 -14.78
C TYR A 352 -16.26 1.48 -15.85
N GLY A 353 -17.31 0.67 -15.87
CA GLY A 353 -18.48 0.89 -16.71
C GLY A 353 -19.76 0.42 -16.05
N ASN A 354 -20.84 1.16 -16.23
CA ASN A 354 -22.18 0.82 -15.77
C ASN A 354 -23.25 1.23 -16.77
N TYR A 355 -24.43 0.64 -16.62
CA TYR A 355 -25.63 0.98 -17.39
C TYR A 355 -26.83 1.19 -16.46
N ALA A 356 -27.57 2.28 -16.61
CA ALA A 356 -28.74 2.55 -15.78
C ALA A 356 -30.05 2.00 -16.39
N PHE A 357 -30.71 1.12 -15.63
CA PHE A 357 -32.09 0.70 -15.85
C PHE A 357 -33.02 1.47 -14.92
N ASN A 358 -33.94 2.25 -15.50
CA ASN A 358 -34.91 3.02 -14.75
C ASN A 358 -36.17 2.21 -14.50
N PHE A 359 -36.57 2.13 -13.23
CA PHE A 359 -37.82 1.54 -12.79
C PHE A 359 -38.66 2.59 -12.06
N ASN A 360 -39.93 2.27 -11.84
CA ASN A 360 -40.82 3.12 -11.04
C ASN A 360 -40.46 3.15 -9.54
N TRP A 361 -39.53 2.31 -9.08
CA TRP A 361 -39.10 2.22 -7.68
C TRP A 361 -37.65 2.67 -7.47
N GLY A 362 -36.89 2.91 -8.53
CA GLY A 362 -35.48 3.26 -8.44
C GLY A 362 -34.71 3.03 -9.74
N VAL A 363 -33.39 3.16 -9.65
CA VAL A 363 -32.44 2.92 -10.75
C VAL A 363 -31.56 1.73 -10.39
N LEU A 364 -31.52 0.74 -11.27
CA LEU A 364 -30.61 -0.41 -11.14
C LEU A 364 -29.43 -0.25 -12.10
N MET A 365 -28.23 -0.54 -11.63
CA MET A 365 -26.99 -0.30 -12.36
C MET A 365 -26.08 -1.54 -12.30
N PRO A 366 -26.16 -2.46 -13.28
CA PRO A 366 -25.05 -3.38 -13.48
C PRO A 366 -23.76 -2.62 -13.76
N GLN A 367 -22.69 -3.11 -13.14
CA GLN A 367 -21.39 -2.47 -13.16
C GLN A 367 -20.26 -3.51 -13.31
N LEU A 368 -19.21 -3.08 -13.99
CA LEU A 368 -17.98 -3.82 -14.21
C LEU A 368 -16.81 -2.88 -13.91
N THR A 369 -15.82 -3.34 -13.16
CA THR A 369 -14.51 -2.71 -13.05
C THR A 369 -13.46 -3.69 -13.53
N LEU A 370 -12.57 -3.24 -14.41
CA LEU A 370 -11.33 -3.94 -14.76
C LEU A 370 -10.18 -3.07 -14.25
N ALA A 371 -9.20 -3.66 -13.57
CA ALA A 371 -8.00 -2.93 -13.19
C ALA A 371 -6.73 -3.78 -13.32
N SER A 372 -5.64 -3.10 -13.66
CA SER A 372 -4.29 -3.66 -13.75
C SER A 372 -3.38 -2.85 -12.83
N ASP A 373 -2.86 -3.52 -11.81
CA ASP A 373 -1.92 -2.97 -10.83
C ASP A 373 -0.49 -3.35 -11.24
N TYR A 374 0.41 -2.39 -11.11
CA TYR A 374 1.84 -2.56 -11.33
C TYR A 374 2.63 -2.03 -10.14
N CYS A 375 3.44 -2.90 -9.55
CA CYS A 375 4.37 -2.53 -8.49
C CYS A 375 5.52 -1.70 -9.05
N ILE A 376 5.60 -0.43 -8.63
CA ILE A 376 6.64 0.53 -9.01
C ILE A 376 7.87 0.37 -8.12
N ASP A 377 7.66 0.29 -6.81
CA ASP A 377 8.71 0.17 -5.80
C ASP A 377 8.25 -0.78 -4.70
N SER A 378 9.16 -1.63 -4.24
CA SER A 378 8.91 -2.56 -3.13
C SER A 378 10.10 -2.57 -2.18
N LYS A 379 9.82 -2.54 -0.88
CA LYS A 379 10.81 -2.66 0.18
C LYS A 379 10.34 -3.69 1.20
N GLN A 380 11.24 -4.56 1.62
CA GLN A 380 11.00 -5.55 2.66
C GLN A 380 12.16 -5.53 3.65
N SER A 381 11.87 -5.66 4.95
CA SER A 381 12.92 -5.89 5.94
C SER A 381 13.41 -7.34 5.86
N GLY A 382 14.63 -7.61 6.30
CA GLY A 382 15.08 -8.98 6.52
C GLY A 382 14.30 -9.61 7.67
N GLN A 383 13.94 -10.90 7.58
CA GLN A 383 13.30 -11.62 8.68
C GLN A 383 14.36 -12.43 9.42
N GLY A 384 14.76 -11.98 10.61
CA GLY A 384 15.64 -12.74 11.49
C GLY A 384 14.90 -13.88 12.18
N VAL A 385 15.46 -15.08 12.15
CA VAL A 385 14.97 -16.24 12.89
C VAL A 385 16.08 -16.73 13.81
N ASN A 386 15.81 -16.80 15.11
CA ASN A 386 16.74 -17.40 16.07
C ASN A 386 16.25 -18.78 16.49
N PHE A 387 17.09 -19.80 16.29
CA PHE A 387 16.89 -21.14 16.82
C PHE A 387 18.07 -21.51 17.73
N ASP A 388 17.80 -21.80 19.00
CA ASP A 388 18.80 -22.21 19.99
C ASP A 388 20.07 -21.33 20.03
N GLY A 389 19.90 -20.01 19.87
CA GLY A 389 21.00 -19.04 19.87
C GLY A 389 21.71 -18.83 18.53
N GLN A 390 21.36 -19.57 17.48
CA GLN A 390 21.84 -19.34 16.12
C GLN A 390 20.83 -18.49 15.32
N TRP A 391 21.32 -17.45 14.63
CA TRP A 391 20.50 -16.58 13.79
C TRP A 391 20.59 -17.01 12.32
N SER A 392 19.43 -17.13 11.67
CA SER A 392 19.28 -17.27 10.22
C SER A 392 18.44 -16.12 9.68
N LEU A 393 18.69 -15.72 8.43
CA LEU A 393 17.94 -14.69 7.73
C LEU A 393 17.06 -15.36 6.68
N LEU A 394 15.74 -15.27 6.85
CA LEU A 394 14.81 -15.57 5.77
C LEU A 394 14.67 -14.33 4.88
N ILE A 395 14.97 -14.49 3.59
CA ILE A 395 14.61 -13.51 2.55
C ILE A 395 13.40 -14.08 1.83
N PRO A 396 12.18 -13.58 2.08
CA PRO A 396 11.03 -14.10 1.41
C PRO A 396 11.06 -13.79 -0.09
N ALA A 397 10.49 -14.71 -0.89
CA ALA A 397 10.46 -14.60 -2.34
C ALA A 397 9.85 -13.26 -2.79
N THR A 398 10.45 -12.67 -3.82
CA THR A 398 9.96 -11.42 -4.43
C THR A 398 8.58 -11.64 -5.05
N GLU A 399 7.61 -10.80 -4.67
CA GLU A 399 6.25 -10.82 -5.23
C GLU A 399 6.21 -10.40 -6.71
N ASP A 400 5.17 -10.85 -7.41
CA ASP A 400 4.93 -10.47 -8.79
C ASP A 400 4.64 -8.98 -8.92
N LYS A 401 5.23 -8.38 -9.96
CA LYS A 401 5.05 -6.96 -10.25
C LYS A 401 3.69 -6.61 -10.84
N HIS A 402 2.86 -7.58 -11.22
CA HIS A 402 1.61 -7.35 -11.95
C HIS A 402 0.44 -8.12 -11.34
N GLN A 403 -0.69 -7.44 -11.18
CA GLN A 403 -1.93 -8.02 -10.68
C GLN A 403 -3.11 -7.55 -11.54
N LEU A 404 -4.01 -8.48 -11.88
CA LEU A 404 -5.25 -8.18 -12.59
C LEU A 404 -6.43 -8.33 -11.64
N SER A 405 -7.33 -7.35 -11.62
CA SER A 405 -8.57 -7.42 -10.86
C SER A 405 -9.80 -7.19 -11.73
N ILE A 406 -10.87 -7.92 -11.41
CA ILE A 406 -12.17 -7.84 -12.04
C ILE A 406 -13.22 -7.74 -10.94
N ASP A 407 -14.03 -6.68 -10.97
CA ASP A 407 -15.19 -6.51 -10.12
C ASP A 407 -16.46 -6.52 -10.96
N ILE A 408 -17.41 -7.38 -10.64
CA ILE A 408 -18.72 -7.45 -11.29
C ILE A 408 -19.78 -7.26 -10.22
N GLY A 409 -20.77 -6.41 -10.47
CA GLY A 409 -21.87 -6.30 -9.54
C GLY A 409 -23.05 -5.48 -10.01
N LEU A 410 -23.91 -5.19 -9.05
CA LEU A 410 -25.16 -4.47 -9.22
C LEU A 410 -25.24 -3.37 -8.16
N GLY A 411 -25.40 -2.14 -8.60
CA GLY A 411 -25.80 -1.00 -7.79
C GLY A 411 -27.29 -0.74 -7.89
N ALA A 412 -27.90 -0.23 -6.82
CA ALA A 412 -29.27 0.25 -6.84
C ALA A 412 -29.37 1.59 -6.10
N MET A 413 -30.15 2.50 -6.67
CA MET A 413 -30.55 3.75 -6.04
C MET A 413 -32.07 3.77 -5.93
N PHE A 414 -32.56 3.97 -4.71
CA PHE A 414 -33.98 3.95 -4.38
C PHE A 414 -34.48 5.36 -4.09
N MET A 415 -35.81 5.50 -4.09
CA MET A 415 -36.44 6.73 -3.63
C MET A 415 -36.11 7.00 -2.16
N HIS A 416 -36.09 8.29 -1.79
CA HIS A 416 -35.82 8.76 -0.42
C HIS A 416 -34.38 8.55 0.08
N GLY A 417 -33.39 8.59 -0.82
CA GLY A 417 -31.97 8.70 -0.45
C GLY A 417 -31.31 7.40 -0.01
N PHE A 418 -31.96 6.25 -0.20
CA PHE A 418 -31.34 4.94 0.04
C PHE A 418 -30.63 4.43 -1.22
N SER A 419 -29.41 3.94 -1.08
CA SER A 419 -28.67 3.26 -2.14
C SER A 419 -27.96 2.03 -1.59
N GLY A 420 -27.61 1.09 -2.48
CA GLY A 420 -26.87 -0.09 -2.08
C GLY A 420 -26.22 -0.79 -3.26
N PHE A 421 -25.32 -1.72 -2.95
CA PHE A 421 -24.67 -2.56 -3.93
C PHE A 421 -24.54 -4.00 -3.46
N ILE A 422 -24.32 -4.88 -4.43
CA ILE A 422 -23.68 -6.17 -4.27
C ILE A 422 -22.62 -6.32 -5.35
N ASN A 423 -21.42 -6.76 -4.97
CA ASN A 423 -20.31 -6.96 -5.88
C ASN A 423 -19.63 -8.29 -5.59
N TYR A 424 -19.19 -8.96 -6.64
CA TYR A 424 -18.21 -10.02 -6.62
C TYR A 424 -16.89 -9.46 -7.16
N HIS A 425 -15.78 -9.77 -6.49
CA HIS A 425 -14.46 -9.36 -6.90
C HIS A 425 -13.56 -10.57 -7.05
N GLN A 426 -12.70 -10.53 -8.06
CA GLN A 426 -11.65 -11.51 -8.28
C GLN A 426 -10.36 -10.77 -8.59
N ILE A 427 -9.31 -11.19 -7.93
CA ILE A 427 -7.94 -10.75 -8.08
C ILE A 427 -7.14 -11.98 -8.47
N SER A 428 -6.37 -11.86 -9.53
CA SER A 428 -5.41 -12.89 -9.92
C SER A 428 -4.02 -12.27 -10.00
N GLN A 429 -3.12 -12.85 -9.22
CA GLN A 429 -1.69 -12.67 -9.37
C GLN A 429 -1.14 -13.95 -10.00
N TYR A 430 -0.26 -13.80 -10.99
CA TYR A 430 0.10 -14.90 -11.89
C TYR A 430 0.80 -16.04 -11.14
N ASP A 431 1.73 -15.72 -10.24
CA ASP A 431 2.58 -16.69 -9.57
C ASP A 431 2.45 -16.66 -8.03
N ALA A 432 1.82 -15.65 -7.43
CA ALA A 432 1.74 -15.49 -5.96
C ALA A 432 0.44 -16.00 -5.30
N TYR A 433 -0.71 -15.35 -5.54
CA TYR A 433 -2.00 -15.74 -4.95
C TYR A 433 -3.18 -15.45 -5.88
N ASP A 434 -4.27 -16.19 -5.69
CA ASP A 434 -5.59 -15.79 -6.17
C ASP A 434 -6.45 -15.34 -4.99
N GLN A 435 -7.21 -14.27 -5.20
CA GLN A 435 -8.15 -13.78 -4.20
C GLN A 435 -9.52 -13.62 -4.85
N SER A 436 -10.56 -14.05 -4.16
CA SER A 436 -11.93 -13.86 -4.61
C SER A 436 -12.86 -13.56 -3.44
N GLY A 437 -13.95 -12.88 -3.70
CA GLY A 437 -14.87 -12.56 -2.62
C GLY A 437 -16.07 -11.76 -3.07
N TRP A 438 -16.88 -11.38 -2.11
CA TRP A 438 -18.07 -10.57 -2.32
C TRP A 438 -18.16 -9.45 -1.29
N SER A 439 -18.89 -8.40 -1.67
CA SER A 439 -19.25 -7.32 -0.78
C SER A 439 -20.67 -6.88 -1.05
N LEU A 440 -21.37 -6.46 -0.01
CA LEU A 440 -22.68 -5.84 -0.11
C LEU A 440 -22.75 -4.67 0.85
N GLY A 441 -23.49 -3.64 0.48
CA GLY A 441 -23.57 -2.45 1.29
C GLY A 441 -24.83 -1.65 1.05
N GLY A 442 -25.24 -0.91 2.07
CA GLY A 442 -26.34 0.04 2.03
C GLY A 442 -25.89 1.40 2.57
N ARG A 443 -26.37 2.47 1.95
CA ARG A 443 -26.13 3.85 2.35
C ARG A 443 -27.46 4.60 2.42
N TRP A 444 -27.61 5.44 3.43
CA TRP A 444 -28.77 6.29 3.62
C TRP A 444 -28.33 7.76 3.70
N GLU A 445 -28.91 8.59 2.84
CA GLU A 445 -28.72 10.05 2.80
C GLU A 445 -29.71 10.78 3.70
N PHE A 446 -29.25 11.83 4.37
CA PHE A 446 -30.05 12.67 5.27
C PHE A 446 -29.80 14.16 5.09
#